data_AF-A0A7C6NZ68-F1
#
_entry.id   AF-A0A7C6NZ68-F1
#
_cell.length_a   1.000
_cell.length_b   1.000
_cell.length_c   1.000
_cell.angle_alpha   90.00
_cell.angle_beta   90.00
_cell.angle_gamma   90.00
#
_symmetry.space_group_name_H-M   'P 1'
#
loop_
_entity.id
_entity.type
_entity.pdbx_description
1 polymer ?
#
loop_
_entity_poly.entity_id
_entity_poly.type
_entity_poly.pdbx_seq_one_letter_code
_entity_poly.pdbx_strand_id
1 'polypeptide(L)'
;MTTSITPSKSKRSRIGLRRVLVGVIWLGIWAVLYRVVGQDVLLASPAQVMHTLGRLVVTSEFWLSVGNSLLRVLMGFLLAVTAGSVLAVLTSFVPAARAFLLPAIGTIKATPVASFIILALIWLHSDRVSVFIAF
;
A
#
# COMPACT_ATOMS: atom_id res chain seq x y z
N MET A 1 -35.27 9.96 -35.27
CA MET A 1 -35.05 9.67 -33.83
C MET A 1 -33.58 9.92 -33.52
N THR A 2 -33.24 11.13 -33.09
CA THR A 2 -31.87 11.52 -32.72
C THR A 2 -31.67 11.33 -31.22
N THR A 3 -30.87 10.35 -30.82
CA THR A 3 -30.47 10.13 -29.43
C THR A 3 -29.33 11.10 -29.09
N SER A 4 -29.63 12.18 -28.35
CA SER A 4 -28.60 13.11 -27.88
C SER A 4 -27.72 12.44 -26.83
N ILE A 5 -26.42 12.37 -27.09
CA ILE A 5 -25.38 11.77 -26.22
C ILE A 5 -24.70 12.83 -25.35
N THR A 6 -25.43 13.83 -24.86
CA THR A 6 -24.85 14.89 -24.01
C THR A 6 -24.84 14.44 -22.55
N PRO A 7 -23.67 14.20 -21.91
CA PRO A 7 -23.64 13.89 -20.49
C PRO A 7 -24.00 15.16 -19.71
N SER A 8 -25.17 15.13 -19.07
CA SER A 8 -25.66 16.20 -18.20
C SER A 8 -24.63 16.56 -17.11
N LYS A 9 -24.19 17.83 -17.11
CA LYS A 9 -23.26 18.42 -16.13
C LYS A 9 -23.73 18.22 -14.66
N SER A 10 -25.03 18.04 -14.42
CA SER A 10 -25.58 17.91 -13.06
C SER A 10 -25.25 16.57 -12.38
N LYS A 11 -25.04 15.48 -13.15
CA LYS A 11 -24.59 14.20 -12.58
C LYS A 11 -23.14 14.27 -12.10
N ARG A 12 -22.27 15.00 -12.82
CA ARG A 12 -20.84 15.11 -12.49
C ARG A 12 -20.58 15.94 -11.23
N SER A 13 -21.34 17.03 -11.03
CA SER A 13 -21.22 17.86 -9.81
C SER A 13 -21.71 17.16 -8.55
N ARG A 14 -22.80 16.38 -8.63
CA ARG A 14 -23.31 15.57 -7.50
C ARG A 14 -22.32 14.50 -7.03
N ILE A 15 -21.56 13.90 -7.96
CA ILE A 15 -20.53 12.90 -7.61
C ILE A 15 -19.36 13.56 -6.88
N GLY A 16 -18.92 14.74 -7.34
CA GLY A 16 -17.87 15.51 -6.66
C GLY A 16 -18.29 15.91 -5.24
N LEU A 17 -19.50 16.45 -5.08
CA LEU A 17 -20.03 16.84 -3.77
C LEU A 17 -20.15 15.65 -2.81
N ARG A 18 -20.63 14.50 -3.29
CA ARG A 18 -20.73 13.28 -2.46
C ARG A 18 -19.36 12.82 -1.97
N ARG A 19 -18.32 12.86 -2.80
CA ARG A 19 -16.96 12.47 -2.40
C ARG A 19 -16.37 13.42 -1.36
N VAL A 20 -16.56 14.73 -1.55
CA VAL A 20 -16.13 15.73 -0.57
C VAL A 20 -16.86 15.54 0.75
N LEU A 21 -18.17 15.33 0.73
CA LEU A 21 -18.97 15.08 1.92
C LEU A 21 -18.49 13.83 2.68
N VAL A 22 -18.23 12.72 1.99
CA VAL A 22 -17.69 11.50 2.59
C VAL A 22 -16.32 11.77 3.22
N GLY A 23 -15.45 12.52 2.54
CA GLY A 23 -14.16 12.93 3.08
C GLY A 23 -14.28 13.76 4.35
N VAL A 24 -15.17 14.77 4.35
CA VAL A 24 -15.44 15.62 5.53
C VAL A 24 -16.01 14.81 6.68
N ILE A 25 -16.92 13.86 6.43
CA ILE A 25 -17.46 12.96 7.47
C ILE A 25 -16.34 12.14 8.10
N TRP A 26 -15.47 11.53 7.30
CA TRP A 26 -14.34 10.75 7.82
C TRP A 26 -13.33 11.60 8.60
N LEU A 27 -13.02 12.81 8.13
CA LEU A 27 -12.20 13.77 8.88
C LEU A 27 -12.87 14.17 10.20
N GLY A 28 -14.19 14.35 10.20
CA GLY A 28 -14.98 14.61 11.40
C GLY A 28 -14.93 13.45 12.40
N ILE A 29 -15.09 12.21 11.92
CA ILE A 29 -14.94 11.00 12.74
C ILE A 29 -13.54 10.95 13.36
N TRP A 30 -12.48 11.20 12.58
CA TRP A 30 -11.11 11.22 13.10
C TRP A 30 -10.92 12.31 14.18
N ALA A 31 -11.44 13.52 13.94
CA ALA A 31 -11.37 14.61 14.91
C ALA A 31 -12.17 14.31 16.20
N VAL A 32 -13.32 13.65 16.11
CA VAL A 32 -14.12 13.23 17.26
C VAL A 32 -13.41 12.12 18.03
N LEU A 33 -12.90 11.10 17.34
CA LEU A 33 -12.14 10.02 17.95
C LEU A 33 -10.91 10.54 18.69
N TYR A 34 -10.21 11.52 18.13
CA TYR A 34 -9.10 12.20 18.80
C TYR A 34 -9.52 12.76 20.16
N ARG A 35 -10.64 13.50 20.21
CA ARG A 35 -11.16 14.11 21.43
C ARG A 35 -11.63 13.08 22.46
N VAL A 36 -12.19 11.95 22.01
CA VAL A 36 -12.67 10.88 22.89
C VAL A 36 -11.52 10.07 23.49
N VAL A 37 -10.47 9.80 22.70
CA VAL A 37 -9.32 8.99 23.15
C VAL A 37 -8.46 9.78 24.15
N GLY A 38 -8.35 11.11 24.00
CA GLY A 38 -7.71 12.00 24.98
C GLY A 38 -6.22 11.74 25.23
N GLN A 39 -5.60 10.82 24.48
CA GLN A 39 -4.18 10.50 24.56
C GLN A 39 -3.51 10.82 23.21
N ASP A 40 -2.73 11.90 23.19
CA ASP A 40 -1.96 12.33 22.01
C ASP A 40 -0.98 11.24 21.51
N VAL A 41 -0.58 10.31 22.39
CA VAL A 41 0.30 9.17 22.06
C VAL A 41 -0.41 8.12 21.20
N LEU A 42 -1.73 7.94 21.36
CA LEU A 42 -2.51 6.93 20.64
C LEU A 42 -3.15 7.48 19.36
N LEU A 43 -3.62 8.73 19.39
CA LEU A 43 -4.23 9.38 18.23
C LEU A 43 -3.80 10.85 18.21
N ALA A 44 -3.11 11.29 17.16
CA ALA A 44 -2.83 12.70 16.95
C ALA A 44 -4.01 13.39 16.23
N SER A 45 -4.25 14.67 16.52
CA SER A 45 -5.31 15.42 15.83
C SER A 45 -4.96 15.64 14.35
N PRO A 46 -5.96 15.72 13.46
CA PRO A 46 -5.73 16.03 12.05
C PRO A 46 -4.90 17.30 11.84
N ALA A 47 -5.12 18.33 12.65
CA ALA A 47 -4.39 19.60 12.58
C ALA A 47 -2.91 19.45 12.95
N GLN A 48 -2.61 18.71 14.03
CA GLN A 48 -1.23 18.44 14.44
C GLN A 48 -0.48 17.62 13.38
N VAL A 49 -1.15 16.67 12.74
CA VAL A 49 -0.56 15.88 11.63
C VAL A 49 -0.22 16.79 10.46
N MET A 50 -1.14 17.67 10.04
CA MET A 50 -0.90 18.59 8.92
C MET A 50 0.25 19.57 9.22
N HIS A 51 0.32 20.12 10.43
CA HIS A 51 1.41 21.00 10.85
C HIS A 51 2.76 20.26 10.88
N THR A 52 2.79 19.06 11.47
CA THR A 52 4.02 18.25 11.56
C THR A 52 4.50 17.81 10.19
N LEU A 53 3.58 17.39 9.32
CA LEU A 53 3.89 17.03 7.94
C LEU A 53 4.41 18.23 7.15
N GLY A 54 3.79 19.40 7.28
CA GLY A 54 4.28 20.63 6.65
C GLY A 54 5.70 20.99 7.09
N ARG A 55 6.04 20.79 8.37
CA ARG A 55 7.40 20.99 8.89
C ARG A 55 8.38 19.94 8.37
N LEU A 56 7.99 18.66 8.36
CA LEU A 56 8.85 17.54 7.93
C LEU A 56 9.14 17.56 6.44
N VAL A 57 8.18 17.93 5.59
CA VAL A 57 8.36 17.95 4.14
C VAL A 57 9.48 18.90 3.68
N VAL A 58 9.81 19.92 4.47
CA VAL A 58 10.90 20.86 4.19
C VAL A 58 12.28 20.31 4.61
N THR A 59 12.33 19.25 5.43
CA THR A 59 13.61 18.69 5.89
C THR A 59 14.18 17.68 4.90
N SER A 60 15.50 17.66 4.75
CA SER A 60 16.20 16.67 3.90
C SER A 60 16.09 15.25 4.45
N GLU A 61 16.10 15.09 5.78
CA GLU A 61 15.97 13.81 6.47
C GLU A 61 14.66 13.09 6.13
N PHE A 62 13.55 13.83 5.98
CA PHE A 62 12.27 13.26 5.57
C PHE A 62 12.38 12.60 4.19
N TRP A 63 12.96 13.30 3.22
CA TRP A 63 13.13 12.78 1.86
C TRP A 63 14.14 11.63 1.80
N LEU A 64 15.20 11.67 2.59
CA LEU A 64 16.12 10.53 2.74
C LEU A 64 15.41 9.30 3.28
N SER A 65 14.55 9.46 4.29
CA SER A 65 13.76 8.37 4.86
C SER A 65 12.77 7.79 3.85
N VAL A 66 12.03 8.65 3.13
CA VAL A 66 11.11 8.23 2.05
C VAL A 66 11.88 7.51 0.94
N GLY A 67 13.00 8.07 0.49
CA GLY A 67 13.85 7.49 -0.55
C GLY A 67 14.39 6.12 -0.15
N ASN A 68 14.86 5.97 1.09
CA ASN A 68 15.31 4.68 1.62
C ASN A 68 14.18 3.64 1.66
N SER A 69 12.96 4.04 2.04
CA SER A 69 11.79 3.15 2.02
C SER A 69 11.46 2.70 0.60
N LEU A 70 11.39 3.64 -0.34
CA LEU A 70 11.13 3.34 -1.74
C LEU A 70 12.21 2.46 -2.37
N LEU A 71 13.48 2.72 -2.08
CA LEU A 71 14.59 1.92 -2.58
C LEU A 71 14.50 0.46 -2.12
N ARG A 72 14.14 0.23 -0.85
CA ARG A 72 13.96 -1.13 -0.34
C ARG A 72 12.84 -1.89 -1.05
N VAL A 73 11.70 -1.23 -1.25
CA VAL A 73 10.57 -1.83 -2.00
C VAL A 73 10.98 -2.11 -3.44
N LEU A 74 11.70 -1.19 -4.09
CA LEU A 74 12.20 -1.36 -5.45
C LEU A 74 13.18 -2.53 -5.55
N MET A 75 14.10 -2.68 -4.60
CA MET A 75 15.02 -3.82 -4.57
C MET A 75 14.28 -5.15 -4.44
N GLY A 76 13.31 -5.25 -3.52
CA GLY A 76 12.49 -6.46 -3.38
C GLY A 76 11.75 -6.80 -4.67
N PHE A 77 11.10 -5.80 -5.28
CA PHE A 77 10.40 -5.96 -6.55
C PHE A 77 11.32 -6.41 -7.71
N LEU A 78 12.51 -5.81 -7.85
CA LEU A 78 13.46 -6.21 -8.89
C LEU A 78 13.96 -7.64 -8.68
N LEU A 79 14.20 -8.04 -7.44
CA LEU A 79 14.52 -9.42 -7.10
C LEU A 79 13.34 -10.35 -7.48
N ALA A 80 12.10 -9.97 -7.18
CA ALA A 80 10.90 -10.76 -7.49
C ALA A 80 10.79 -11.01 -9.00
N VAL A 81 10.91 -9.93 -9.78
CA VAL A 81 10.78 -9.98 -11.24
C VAL A 81 11.88 -10.82 -11.85
N THR A 82 13.13 -10.65 -11.41
CA THR A 82 14.26 -11.42 -11.94
C THR A 82 14.13 -12.90 -11.59
N ALA A 83 13.91 -13.25 -10.33
CA ALA A 83 13.73 -14.63 -9.89
C ALA A 83 12.50 -15.29 -10.54
N GLY A 84 11.36 -14.59 -10.54
CA GLY A 84 10.12 -15.06 -11.15
C GLY A 84 10.25 -15.27 -12.66
N SER A 85 10.96 -14.38 -13.37
CA SER A 85 11.23 -14.53 -14.80
C SER A 85 12.12 -15.74 -15.08
N VAL A 86 13.19 -15.95 -14.29
CA VAL A 86 14.06 -17.13 -14.43
C VAL A 86 13.27 -18.42 -14.20
N LEU A 87 12.43 -18.47 -13.16
CA LEU A 87 11.57 -19.62 -12.89
C LEU A 87 10.53 -19.84 -14.00
N ALA A 88 9.96 -18.78 -14.55
CA ALA A 88 9.01 -18.87 -15.66
C ALA A 88 9.67 -19.46 -16.92
N VAL A 89 10.88 -19.00 -17.26
CA VAL A 89 11.66 -19.54 -18.38
C VAL A 89 12.00 -21.01 -18.12
N LEU A 90 12.50 -21.38 -16.94
CA LEU A 90 12.84 -22.76 -16.61
C LEU A 90 11.63 -23.71 -16.71
N THR A 91 10.48 -23.29 -16.19
CA THR A 91 9.24 -24.08 -16.23
C THR A 91 8.61 -24.15 -17.62
N SER A 92 8.98 -23.25 -18.54
CA SER A 92 8.55 -23.32 -19.94
C SER A 92 9.25 -24.44 -20.71
N PHE A 93 10.51 -24.73 -20.38
CA PHE A 93 11.29 -25.78 -21.05
C PHE A 93 11.19 -27.15 -20.37
N VAL A 94 10.89 -27.20 -19.06
CA VAL A 94 10.89 -28.43 -18.27
C VAL A 94 9.50 -28.70 -17.67
N PRO A 95 8.68 -29.58 -18.28
CA PRO A 95 7.35 -29.92 -17.77
C PRO A 95 7.34 -30.48 -16.34
N ALA A 96 8.39 -31.23 -15.96
CA ALA A 96 8.54 -31.77 -14.62
C ALA A 96 8.72 -30.67 -13.56
N ALA A 97 9.51 -29.62 -13.87
CA ALA A 97 9.70 -28.48 -12.97
C ALA A 97 8.38 -27.71 -12.77
N ARG A 98 7.60 -27.55 -13.85
CA ARG A 98 6.26 -26.94 -13.78
C ARG A 98 5.32 -27.73 -12.87
N ALA A 99 5.28 -29.06 -13.01
CA ALA A 99 4.44 -29.93 -12.19
C ALA A 99 4.82 -29.88 -10.70
N PHE A 100 6.11 -29.81 -10.38
CA PHE A 100 6.61 -29.71 -9.01
C PHE A 100 6.31 -28.35 -8.35
N LEU A 101 6.42 -27.25 -9.10
CA LEU A 101 6.21 -25.89 -8.56
C LEU A 101 4.74 -25.48 -8.46
N LEU A 102 3.84 -26.10 -9.24
CA LEU A 102 2.41 -25.76 -9.26
C LEU A 102 1.76 -25.79 -7.86
N PRO A 103 1.93 -26.85 -7.04
CA PRO A 103 1.38 -26.91 -5.69
C PRO A 103 1.89 -25.79 -4.79
N ALA A 104 3.20 -25.50 -4.83
CA ALA A 104 3.81 -24.44 -4.03
C ALA A 104 3.24 -23.05 -4.39
N ILE A 105 3.10 -22.75 -5.69
CA ILE A 105 2.48 -21.51 -6.16
C ILE A 105 1.03 -21.39 -5.68
N GLY A 106 0.28 -22.49 -5.68
CA GLY A 106 -1.09 -22.55 -5.14
C GLY A 106 -1.16 -22.16 -3.67
N THR A 107 -0.28 -22.74 -2.84
CA THR A 107 -0.21 -22.44 -1.40
C THR A 107 0.17 -20.98 -1.14
N ILE A 108 1.15 -20.43 -1.87
CA ILE A 108 1.57 -19.02 -1.73
C ILE A 108 0.39 -18.09 -2.04
N LYS A 109 -0.34 -18.34 -3.13
CA LYS A 109 -1.52 -17.53 -3.50
C LYS A 109 -2.67 -17.60 -2.51
N ALA A 110 -2.79 -18.70 -1.77
CA ALA A 110 -3.81 -18.88 -0.74
C ALA A 110 -3.42 -18.27 0.62
N THR A 111 -2.14 -17.96 0.83
CA THR A 111 -1.62 -17.49 2.11
C THR A 111 -2.00 -16.01 2.33
N PRO A 112 -2.60 -15.65 3.48
CA PRO A 112 -2.87 -14.26 3.81
C PRO A 112 -1.55 -13.52 4.07
N VAL A 113 -1.25 -12.54 3.21
CA VAL A 113 -0.01 -11.75 3.27
C VAL A 113 0.23 -11.18 4.67
N ALA A 114 -0.81 -10.65 5.33
CA ALA A 114 -0.70 -10.03 6.66
C ALA A 114 -0.10 -10.94 7.74
N SER A 115 -0.49 -12.23 7.78
CA SER A 115 0.05 -13.18 8.76
C SER A 115 1.53 -13.45 8.52
N PHE A 116 1.94 -13.47 7.25
CA PHE A 116 3.34 -13.66 6.87
C PHE A 116 4.21 -12.45 7.21
N ILE A 117 3.66 -11.23 7.10
CA ILE A 117 4.33 -9.99 7.53
C ILE A 117 4.69 -10.05 9.02
N ILE A 118 3.76 -10.50 9.87
CA ILE A 118 4.00 -10.62 11.32
C ILE A 118 5.13 -11.62 11.60
N LEU A 119 5.10 -12.78 10.94
CA LEU A 119 6.18 -13.77 11.06
C LEU A 119 7.52 -13.20 10.60
N ALA A 120 7.55 -12.46 9.48
CA ALA A 120 8.75 -11.82 8.98
C ALA A 120 9.31 -10.79 9.97
N LEU A 121 8.47 -10.01 10.64
CA LEU A 121 8.89 -9.04 11.66
C LEU A 121 9.53 -9.68 12.91
N ILE A 122 9.21 -10.94 13.22
CA ILE A 122 9.82 -11.66 14.36
C ILE A 122 11.25 -12.12 14.03
N TRP A 123 11.50 -12.49 12.77
CA TRP A 123 12.75 -13.12 12.35
C TRP A 123 13.71 -12.14 11.66
N LEU A 124 13.20 -11.10 11.02
CA LEU A 124 13.98 -10.08 10.33
C LEU A 124 13.94 -8.76 11.08
N HIS A 125 15.03 -7.99 10.92
CA HIS A 125 15.04 -6.59 11.33
C HIS A 125 14.04 -5.79 10.47
N SER A 126 13.38 -4.80 11.08
CA SER A 126 12.29 -4.03 10.47
C SER A 126 12.69 -3.32 9.16
N ASP A 127 13.97 -3.01 8.98
CA ASP A 127 14.55 -2.45 7.76
C ASP A 127 14.54 -3.46 6.59
N ARG A 128 14.71 -4.76 6.85
CA ARG A 128 14.75 -5.79 5.79
C ARG A 128 13.37 -6.31 5.38
N VAL A 129 12.37 -6.11 6.25
CA VAL A 129 11.00 -6.60 6.04
C VAL A 129 10.37 -6.01 4.77
N SER A 130 10.63 -4.73 4.46
CA SER A 130 10.13 -4.12 3.22
C SER A 130 10.66 -4.78 1.95
N VAL A 131 11.92 -5.20 1.94
CA VAL A 131 12.53 -5.90 0.79
C VAL A 131 11.94 -7.30 0.67
N PHE A 132 11.81 -8.01 1.80
CA PHE A 132 11.32 -9.39 1.84
C PHE A 132 9.87 -9.52 1.39
N ILE A 133 8.98 -8.60 1.80
CA ILE A 133 7.56 -8.66 1.42
C ILE A 133 7.34 -8.22 -0.04
N ALA A 134 8.19 -7.33 -0.55
CA ALA A 134 8.10 -6.88 -1.93
C ALA A 134 8.69 -7.88 -2.94
N PHE A 135 9.47 -8.86 -2.45
CA PHE A 135 9.99 -10.01 -3.21
C PHE A 135 8.92 -11.09 -3.37
#